data_AF-A0A2R6LR41-F1
#
_entry.id   AF-A0A2R6LR41-F1
#
_cell.length_a   1.000
_cell.length_b   1.000
_cell.length_c   1.000
_cell.angle_alpha   90.00
_cell.angle_beta   90.00
_cell.angle_gamma   90.00
#
_symmetry.space_group_name_H-M   'P 1'
#
loop_
_entity.id
_entity.type
_entity.pdbx_description
1 polymer ?
#
loop_
_entity_poly.entity_id
_entity_poly.type
_entity_poly.pdbx_seq_one_letter_code
_entity_poly.pdbx_strand_id
1 'polypeptide(L)'
;MDAHQKGELTEAAVLAELKRHGIPVLTPFGDNQRYDMVVETPAGELLTLQIKTGRLSNGVITFHTKSQHTNAEGNVYKYYDGEIDCFIVYVHELGTLYLVYINEFDRRISLRVENPDQPDPSINWADDYEFDARWPPSAHRIRSASHGRAPAVEPVSERLQERLVPFVQVDDEPYHFVACDDSGTQHRIRACSGSVVDGRIRFPTRDSDAIDVYCVHCSETEEIYLVADDEFDQSISLRVHPPDQPDASINWGDDHRFDERWPP
;
A
#
# COMPACT_ATOMS: atom_id res chain seq x y z
N MET A 1 -26.93 -12.42 -12.28
CA MET A 1 -26.42 -11.06 -12.52
C MET A 1 -25.10 -11.21 -13.24
N ASP A 2 -24.92 -10.57 -14.37
CA ASP A 2 -23.62 -10.57 -15.05
C ASP A 2 -22.60 -9.69 -14.28
N ALA A 3 -21.34 -9.73 -14.70
CA ALA A 3 -20.26 -9.03 -14.00
C ALA A 3 -20.41 -7.50 -14.05
N HIS A 4 -20.95 -6.95 -15.14
CA HIS A 4 -21.12 -5.51 -15.32
C HIS A 4 -22.24 -5.00 -14.42
N GLN A 5 -23.39 -5.68 -14.40
CA GLN A 5 -24.50 -5.36 -13.51
C GLN A 5 -24.09 -5.46 -12.03
N LYS A 6 -23.23 -6.44 -11.68
CA LYS A 6 -22.70 -6.55 -10.33
C LYS A 6 -21.77 -5.39 -9.98
N GLY A 7 -20.96 -4.92 -10.94
CA GLY A 7 -20.13 -3.72 -10.80
C GLY A 7 -20.97 -2.48 -10.52
N GLU A 8 -21.96 -2.17 -11.37
CA GLU A 8 -22.87 -1.02 -11.20
C GLU A 8 -23.61 -1.06 -9.85
N LEU A 9 -24.08 -2.25 -9.44
CA LEU A 9 -24.71 -2.42 -8.13
C LEU A 9 -23.72 -2.13 -6.98
N THR A 10 -22.46 -2.53 -7.14
CA THR A 10 -21.39 -2.29 -6.16
C THR A 10 -21.13 -0.79 -6.04
N GLU A 11 -21.01 -0.08 -7.17
CA GLU A 11 -20.80 1.37 -7.19
C GLU A 11 -21.96 2.12 -6.51
N ALA A 12 -23.21 1.73 -6.81
CA ALA A 12 -24.38 2.32 -6.19
C ALA A 12 -24.44 2.05 -4.68
N ALA A 13 -24.06 0.85 -4.23
CA ALA A 13 -24.00 0.51 -2.81
C ALA A 13 -22.94 1.35 -2.08
N VAL A 14 -21.74 1.46 -2.66
CA VAL A 14 -20.66 2.30 -2.11
C VAL A 14 -21.09 3.76 -2.03
N LEU A 15 -21.69 4.32 -3.08
CA LEU A 15 -22.18 5.69 -3.07
C LEU A 15 -23.20 5.91 -1.94
N ALA A 16 -24.12 4.96 -1.77
CA ALA A 16 -25.12 5.02 -0.71
C ALA A 16 -24.47 5.01 0.68
N GLU A 17 -23.51 4.12 0.94
CA GLU A 17 -22.77 4.09 2.22
C GLU A 17 -22.02 5.40 2.45
N LEU A 18 -21.23 5.87 1.49
CA LEU A 18 -20.49 7.14 1.61
C LEU A 18 -21.45 8.31 1.94
N LYS A 19 -22.63 8.34 1.33
CA LYS A 19 -23.67 9.33 1.66
C LYS A 19 -24.27 9.15 3.06
N ARG A 20 -24.43 7.92 3.56
CA ARG A 20 -24.86 7.67 4.96
C ARG A 20 -23.83 8.18 5.96
N HIS A 21 -22.54 8.10 5.64
CA HIS A 21 -21.46 8.69 6.44
C HIS A 21 -21.35 10.22 6.31
N GLY A 22 -22.19 10.86 5.48
CA GLY A 22 -22.16 12.30 5.27
C GLY A 22 -20.96 12.78 4.45
N ILE A 23 -20.31 11.88 3.70
CA ILE A 23 -19.09 12.19 2.95
C ILE A 23 -19.47 12.89 1.63
N PRO A 24 -18.87 14.05 1.31
CA PRO A 24 -19.00 14.67 0.00
C PRO A 24 -18.39 13.76 -1.07
N VAL A 25 -19.12 13.54 -2.17
CA VAL A 25 -18.71 12.68 -3.27
C VAL A 25 -18.83 13.46 -4.57
N LEU A 26 -17.77 13.45 -5.37
CA LEU A 26 -17.73 13.96 -6.73
C LEU A 26 -17.67 12.77 -7.69
N THR A 27 -18.53 12.77 -8.68
CA THR A 27 -18.59 11.70 -9.69
C THR A 27 -18.03 12.25 -11.01
N PRO A 28 -17.09 11.54 -11.65
CA PRO A 28 -16.58 11.95 -12.95
C PRO A 28 -17.71 11.91 -14.00
N PHE A 29 -17.60 12.77 -15.01
CA PHE A 29 -18.50 12.73 -16.16
C PHE A 29 -17.91 11.80 -17.24
N GLY A 30 -18.57 10.66 -17.46
CA GLY A 30 -18.13 9.61 -18.39
C GLY A 30 -17.42 8.44 -17.70
N ASP A 31 -17.13 7.40 -18.47
CA ASP A 31 -16.63 6.07 -18.02
C ASP A 31 -15.15 5.82 -18.36
N ASN A 32 -14.44 6.84 -18.83
CA ASN A 32 -13.08 6.70 -19.34
C ASN A 32 -12.00 7.06 -18.31
N GLN A 33 -12.39 7.27 -17.05
CA GLN A 33 -11.46 7.58 -15.95
C GLN A 33 -10.97 6.30 -15.30
N ARG A 34 -9.77 6.36 -14.71
CA ARG A 34 -9.17 5.24 -13.96
C ARG A 34 -9.62 5.21 -12.48
N TYR A 35 -10.57 6.06 -12.10
CA TYR A 35 -11.22 6.10 -10.81
C TYR A 35 -12.73 6.19 -11.01
N ASP A 36 -13.50 5.71 -10.04
CA ASP A 36 -14.97 5.72 -10.13
C ASP A 36 -15.55 6.95 -9.43
N MET A 37 -14.92 7.41 -8.34
CA MET A 37 -15.38 8.58 -7.57
C MET A 37 -14.21 9.35 -6.97
N VAL A 38 -14.49 10.56 -6.49
CA VAL A 38 -13.62 11.33 -5.60
C VAL A 38 -14.39 11.67 -4.34
N VAL A 39 -13.76 11.54 -3.18
CA VAL A 39 -14.34 11.92 -1.87
C VAL A 39 -13.58 13.07 -1.25
N GLU A 40 -14.27 13.90 -0.47
CA GLU A 40 -13.63 14.95 0.33
C GLU A 40 -13.50 14.49 1.78
N THR A 41 -12.29 14.55 2.33
CA THR A 41 -12.04 14.25 3.74
C THR A 41 -12.55 15.39 4.62
N PRO A 42 -12.75 15.17 5.94
CA PRO A 42 -13.09 16.25 6.86
C PRO A 42 -12.07 17.40 6.92
N ALA A 43 -10.82 17.15 6.50
CA ALA A 43 -9.76 18.15 6.39
C ALA A 43 -9.78 18.94 5.06
N GLY A 44 -10.70 18.61 4.14
CA GLY A 44 -10.85 19.25 2.83
C GLY A 44 -9.93 18.69 1.74
N GLU A 45 -9.29 17.54 1.97
CA GLU A 45 -8.47 16.87 0.97
C GLU A 45 -9.35 16.02 0.05
N LEU A 46 -8.99 15.97 -1.24
CA LEU A 46 -9.70 15.16 -2.23
C LEU A 46 -8.96 13.84 -2.45
N LEU A 47 -9.68 12.73 -2.33
CA LEU A 47 -9.16 11.39 -2.59
C LEU A 47 -9.89 10.75 -3.76
N THR A 48 -9.14 10.39 -4.79
CA THR A 48 -9.58 9.56 -5.91
C THR A 48 -9.69 8.11 -5.46
N LEU A 49 -10.82 7.47 -5.77
CA LEU A 49 -11.07 6.09 -5.37
C LEU A 49 -11.55 5.23 -6.54
N GLN A 50 -11.10 3.98 -6.55
CA GLN A 50 -11.63 2.93 -7.41
C GLN A 50 -12.44 1.95 -6.57
N ILE A 51 -13.65 1.65 -7.03
CA ILE A 51 -14.56 0.69 -6.43
C ILE A 51 -14.29 -0.69 -6.99
N LYS A 52 -14.27 -1.69 -6.10
CA LYS A 52 -14.13 -3.10 -6.46
C LYS A 52 -15.17 -3.94 -5.75
N THR A 53 -15.70 -4.92 -6.47
CA THR A 53 -16.49 -5.99 -5.86
C THR A 53 -15.53 -7.01 -5.23
N GLY A 54 -15.59 -7.16 -3.91
CA GLY A 54 -14.85 -8.21 -3.20
C GLY A 54 -15.54 -9.57 -3.34
N ARG A 55 -14.75 -10.63 -3.34
CA ARG A 55 -15.24 -12.03 -3.35
C ARG A 55 -14.81 -12.71 -2.06
N LEU A 56 -15.79 -13.12 -1.25
CA LEU A 56 -15.57 -13.95 -0.07
C LEU A 56 -15.54 -15.44 -0.46
N SER A 57 -14.49 -16.15 -0.06
CA SER A 57 -14.37 -17.61 -0.20
C SER A 57 -13.48 -18.16 0.92
N ASN A 58 -13.92 -19.20 1.62
CA ASN A 58 -13.16 -19.85 2.70
C ASN A 58 -12.64 -18.87 3.76
N GLY A 59 -13.49 -17.94 4.20
CA GLY A 59 -13.11 -16.91 5.17
C GLY A 59 -12.10 -15.88 4.68
N VAL A 60 -11.85 -15.79 3.37
CA VAL A 60 -10.92 -14.83 2.76
C VAL A 60 -11.65 -14.00 1.71
N ILE A 61 -11.56 -12.69 1.83
CA ILE A 61 -11.98 -11.71 0.83
C ILE A 61 -10.82 -11.51 -0.15
N THR A 62 -11.11 -11.60 -1.44
CA THR A 62 -10.14 -11.32 -2.50
C THR A 62 -10.72 -10.34 -3.51
N PHE A 63 -9.86 -9.50 -4.07
CA PHE A 63 -10.19 -8.62 -5.19
C PHE A 63 -8.93 -8.40 -6.04
N HIS A 64 -9.13 -7.90 -7.26
CA HIS A 64 -8.04 -7.63 -8.19
C HIS A 64 -7.68 -6.13 -8.15
N THR A 65 -6.39 -5.83 -7.97
CA THR A 65 -5.82 -4.47 -7.99
C THR A 65 -5.44 -3.99 -9.40
N LYS A 66 -5.85 -4.71 -10.45
CA LYS A 66 -5.54 -4.38 -11.84
C LYS A 66 -6.76 -3.84 -12.57
N SER A 67 -6.57 -2.85 -13.43
CA SER A 67 -7.57 -2.49 -14.44
C SER A 67 -7.40 -3.41 -15.65
N GLN A 68 -8.51 -3.87 -16.22
CA GLN A 68 -8.52 -4.65 -17.45
C GLN A 68 -9.18 -3.79 -18.52
N HIS A 69 -8.41 -3.44 -19.56
CA HIS A 69 -8.96 -2.85 -20.77
C HIS A 69 -8.85 -3.85 -21.90
N THR A 70 -9.96 -4.12 -22.57
CA THR A 70 -9.97 -4.93 -23.79
C THR A 70 -9.74 -4.00 -24.98
N ASN A 71 -8.62 -4.16 -25.68
CA ASN A 71 -8.39 -3.51 -26.97
C ASN A 71 -8.63 -4.52 -28.11
N ALA A 72 -8.55 -4.05 -29.37
CA ALA A 72 -8.80 -4.89 -30.54
C ALA A 72 -7.82 -6.08 -30.69
N GLU A 73 -6.73 -6.11 -29.91
CA GLU A 73 -5.67 -7.12 -29.96
C GLU A 73 -5.67 -8.05 -28.72
N GLY A 74 -6.51 -7.78 -27.71
CA GLY A 74 -6.66 -8.62 -26.53
C GLY A 74 -6.93 -7.86 -25.23
N ASN A 75 -6.76 -8.54 -24.10
CA ASN A 75 -6.87 -7.94 -22.77
C ASN A 75 -5.54 -7.32 -22.36
N VAL A 76 -5.51 -6.01 -22.15
CA VAL A 76 -4.38 -5.29 -21.55
C VAL A 76 -4.68 -5.09 -20.07
N TYR A 77 -3.79 -5.61 -19.22
CA TYR A 77 -3.82 -5.35 -17.78
C TYR A 77 -2.88 -4.19 -17.48
N LYS A 78 -3.38 -3.15 -16.83
CA LYS A 78 -2.54 -2.07 -16.31
C LYS A 78 -2.76 -1.94 -14.81
N TYR A 79 -1.67 -1.77 -14.09
CA TYR A 79 -1.72 -1.39 -12.68
C TYR A 79 -2.11 0.09 -12.57
N TYR A 80 -2.57 0.46 -11.40
CA TYR A 80 -2.88 1.83 -11.04
C TYR A 80 -1.61 2.42 -10.39
N ASP A 81 -0.57 2.70 -11.14
CA ASP A 81 0.67 3.23 -10.53
C ASP A 81 0.47 4.72 -10.21
N GLY A 82 -0.02 5.02 -9.00
CA GLY A 82 -0.23 6.40 -8.52
C GLY A 82 -1.39 7.15 -9.18
N GLU A 83 -2.33 6.44 -9.78
CA GLU A 83 -3.46 7.04 -10.52
C GLU A 83 -4.76 7.15 -9.71
N ILE A 84 -4.82 6.43 -8.59
CA ILE A 84 -5.88 6.50 -7.59
C ILE A 84 -5.25 6.54 -6.20
N ASP A 85 -5.93 7.09 -5.20
CA ASP A 85 -5.42 7.12 -3.83
C ASP A 85 -5.75 5.83 -3.07
N CYS A 86 -6.92 5.24 -3.32
CA CYS A 86 -7.39 4.05 -2.62
C CYS A 86 -8.40 3.22 -3.42
N PHE A 87 -8.55 1.96 -2.99
CA PHE A 87 -9.66 1.09 -3.36
C PHE A 87 -10.73 1.11 -2.27
N ILE A 88 -11.99 1.21 -2.69
CA ILE A 88 -13.14 0.84 -1.86
C ILE A 88 -13.63 -0.52 -2.31
N VAL A 89 -13.55 -1.51 -1.43
CA VAL A 89 -13.97 -2.89 -1.72
C VAL A 89 -15.27 -3.17 -0.99
N TYR A 90 -16.33 -3.48 -1.75
CA TYR A 90 -17.61 -3.87 -1.16
C TYR A 90 -17.84 -5.37 -1.32
N VAL A 91 -18.14 -6.04 -0.22
CA VAL A 91 -18.43 -7.49 -0.18
C VAL A 91 -19.92 -7.67 0.07
N HIS A 92 -20.68 -8.00 -0.98
CA HIS A 92 -22.14 -8.14 -0.91
C HIS A 92 -22.60 -9.17 0.11
N GLU A 93 -21.84 -10.25 0.28
CA GLU A 93 -22.12 -11.33 1.22
C GLU A 93 -22.05 -10.89 2.69
N LEU A 94 -21.22 -9.88 2.98
CA LEU A 94 -21.04 -9.32 4.33
C LEU A 94 -21.82 -8.01 4.52
N GLY A 95 -22.15 -7.30 3.43
CA GLY A 95 -22.69 -5.95 3.48
C GLY A 95 -21.66 -4.92 3.97
N THR A 96 -20.38 -5.25 3.88
CA THR A 96 -19.28 -4.49 4.48
C THR A 96 -18.43 -3.78 3.42
N LEU A 97 -18.00 -2.58 3.78
CA LEU A 97 -17.12 -1.71 3.00
C LEU A 97 -15.71 -1.77 3.58
N TYR A 98 -14.70 -1.95 2.74
CA TYR A 98 -13.29 -1.95 3.12
C TYR A 98 -12.52 -0.86 2.38
N LEU A 99 -11.64 -0.15 3.09
CA LEU A 99 -10.78 0.92 2.57
C LEU A 99 -9.33 0.45 2.50
N VAL A 100 -8.80 0.37 1.29
CA VAL A 100 -7.43 -0.12 1.06
C VAL A 100 -6.63 0.90 0.27
N TYR A 101 -5.52 1.38 0.84
CA TYR A 101 -4.70 2.38 0.15
C TYR A 101 -3.80 1.71 -0.89
N ILE A 102 -3.53 2.43 -1.97
CA ILE A 102 -2.80 1.88 -3.11
C ILE A 102 -1.36 1.49 -2.77
N ASN A 103 -0.76 2.16 -1.79
CA ASN A 103 0.61 1.95 -1.36
C ASN A 103 0.76 0.80 -0.34
N GLU A 104 -0.34 0.18 0.11
CA GLU A 104 -0.28 -0.93 1.06
C GLU A 104 0.04 -2.26 0.37
N PHE A 105 -0.19 -2.37 -0.96
CA PHE A 105 -0.05 -3.63 -1.68
C PHE A 105 0.29 -3.48 -3.16
N ASP A 106 1.12 -4.40 -3.67
CA ASP A 106 1.67 -4.32 -5.03
C ASP A 106 0.79 -5.03 -6.09
N ARG A 107 0.34 -6.28 -5.83
CA ARG A 107 -0.25 -7.14 -6.89
C ARG A 107 -1.51 -7.93 -6.54
N ARG A 108 -1.67 -8.35 -5.29
CA ARG A 108 -2.82 -9.15 -4.85
C ARG A 108 -3.10 -8.92 -3.38
N ILE A 109 -4.37 -8.67 -3.09
CA ILE A 109 -4.83 -8.38 -1.74
C ILE A 109 -5.79 -9.48 -1.32
N SER A 110 -5.53 -10.04 -0.14
CA SER A 110 -6.41 -10.97 0.54
C SER A 110 -6.62 -10.49 1.96
N LEU A 111 -7.89 -10.32 2.34
CA LEU A 111 -8.29 -9.93 3.69
C LEU A 111 -8.98 -11.13 4.36
N ARG A 112 -8.52 -11.54 5.53
CA ARG A 112 -8.99 -12.73 6.24
C ARG A 112 -10.08 -12.33 7.24
N VAL A 113 -11.23 -12.98 7.15
CA VAL A 113 -12.38 -12.79 8.05
C VAL A 113 -12.42 -13.90 9.12
N GLU A 114 -12.11 -15.13 8.74
CA GLU A 114 -12.19 -16.28 9.65
C GLU A 114 -10.81 -16.70 10.12
N ASN A 115 -10.70 -17.33 11.30
CA ASN A 115 -9.42 -17.85 11.76
C ASN A 115 -8.80 -18.84 10.76
N PRO A 116 -7.47 -18.78 10.52
CA PRO A 116 -6.77 -19.78 9.74
C PRO A 116 -6.60 -21.08 10.55
N ASP A 117 -6.44 -22.20 9.83
CA ASP A 117 -6.09 -23.47 10.46
C ASP A 117 -4.71 -23.42 11.13
N GLN A 118 -3.82 -22.58 10.61
CA GLN A 118 -2.50 -22.29 11.18
C GLN A 118 -2.33 -20.79 11.32
N PRO A 119 -1.89 -20.30 12.49
CA PRO A 119 -1.64 -18.87 12.68
C PRO A 119 -0.52 -18.43 11.74
N ASP A 120 -0.78 -17.36 11.00
CA ASP A 120 0.19 -16.75 10.10
C ASP A 120 0.23 -15.24 10.39
N PRO A 121 1.37 -14.72 10.86
CA PRO A 121 1.51 -13.30 11.20
C PRO A 121 1.45 -12.37 9.99
N SER A 122 1.56 -12.90 8.77
CA SER A 122 1.44 -12.12 7.52
C SER A 122 0.00 -11.83 7.12
N ILE A 123 -0.99 -12.44 7.79
CA ILE A 123 -2.41 -12.24 7.53
C ILE A 123 -2.77 -10.75 7.60
N ASN A 124 -3.57 -10.30 6.64
CA ASN A 124 -4.27 -9.03 6.69
C ASN A 124 -5.69 -9.32 7.20
N TRP A 125 -6.02 -8.95 8.43
CA TRP A 125 -7.35 -9.18 8.98
C TRP A 125 -8.35 -8.21 8.36
N ALA A 126 -9.53 -8.69 7.98
CA ALA A 126 -10.53 -7.86 7.30
C ALA A 126 -10.95 -6.66 8.15
N ASP A 127 -11.10 -6.85 9.46
CA ASP A 127 -11.51 -5.83 10.42
C ASP A 127 -10.54 -4.63 10.43
N ASP A 128 -9.24 -4.87 10.23
CA ASP A 128 -8.22 -3.80 10.14
C ASP A 128 -8.41 -2.92 8.91
N TYR A 129 -9.20 -3.36 7.92
CA TYR A 129 -9.46 -2.68 6.65
C TYR A 129 -10.91 -2.20 6.51
N GLU A 130 -11.76 -2.44 7.50
CA GLU A 130 -13.13 -1.93 7.46
C GLU A 130 -13.12 -0.41 7.32
N PHE A 131 -14.07 0.11 6.54
CA PHE A 131 -14.13 1.53 6.23
C PHE A 131 -14.21 2.39 7.48
N ASP A 132 -15.02 1.99 8.46
CA ASP A 132 -15.18 2.72 9.72
C ASP A 132 -13.94 2.68 10.62
N ALA A 133 -13.09 1.67 10.47
CA ALA A 133 -11.81 1.61 11.19
C ALA A 133 -10.77 2.57 10.60
N ARG A 134 -10.94 2.99 9.34
CA ARG A 134 -9.94 3.75 8.57
C ARG A 134 -10.38 5.14 8.12
N TRP A 135 -11.66 5.43 8.16
CA TRP A 135 -12.22 6.72 7.77
C TRP A 135 -12.54 7.59 9.01
N PRO A 136 -12.12 8.88 9.03
CA PRO A 136 -11.37 9.58 7.98
C PRO A 136 -9.89 9.17 7.95
N PRO A 137 -9.22 9.34 6.80
CA PRO A 137 -7.78 9.11 6.69
C PRO A 137 -7.03 10.04 7.65
N SER A 138 -5.91 9.58 8.20
CA SER A 138 -4.95 10.51 8.78
C SER A 138 -4.37 11.41 7.67
N ALA A 139 -4.04 12.67 8.00
CA ALA A 139 -3.42 13.66 7.09
C ALA A 139 -2.10 13.19 6.43
N HIS A 140 -1.65 12.03 6.85
CA HIS A 140 -0.42 11.38 6.46
C HIS A 140 -0.62 10.30 5.41
N ARG A 141 -1.65 9.46 5.60
CA ARG A 141 -2.07 8.49 4.60
C ARG A 141 -2.43 9.19 3.29
N ILE A 142 -2.94 10.41 3.38
CA ILE A 142 -3.27 11.27 2.23
C ILE A 142 -2.00 11.69 1.45
N ARG A 143 -0.96 12.20 2.13
CA ARG A 143 0.31 12.58 1.48
C ARG A 143 1.00 11.42 0.80
N SER A 144 0.88 10.23 1.40
CA SER A 144 1.44 8.99 0.87
C SER A 144 0.67 8.40 -0.32
N ALA A 145 -0.54 8.89 -0.61
CA ALA A 145 -1.36 8.42 -1.73
C ALA A 145 -1.31 9.40 -2.94
N SER A 146 -1.17 10.70 -2.66
CA SER A 146 -1.34 11.77 -3.64
C SER A 146 -0.12 12.10 -4.54
N HIS A 147 1.06 11.51 -4.29
CA HIS A 147 2.28 11.85 -5.04
C HIS A 147 2.58 10.77 -6.09
N GLY A 148 2.37 11.12 -7.37
CA GLY A 148 2.71 10.31 -8.56
C GLY A 148 4.22 10.10 -8.82
N ARG A 149 5.05 10.22 -7.79
CA ARG A 149 6.40 9.67 -7.66
C ARG A 149 6.35 8.82 -6.40
N ALA A 150 6.81 7.57 -6.44
CA ALA A 150 6.76 6.64 -5.30
C ALA A 150 6.99 7.41 -3.99
N PRO A 151 6.00 7.51 -3.07
CA PRO A 151 5.96 8.53 -2.01
C PRO A 151 7.13 8.52 -1.01
N ALA A 152 8.01 7.53 -1.11
CA ALA A 152 9.23 7.40 -0.34
C ALA A 152 10.49 7.95 -1.03
N VAL A 153 10.47 8.23 -2.34
CA VAL A 153 11.66 8.68 -3.10
C VAL A 153 12.20 9.99 -2.53
N GLU A 154 11.35 10.98 -2.34
CA GLU A 154 11.76 12.30 -1.81
C GLU A 154 12.31 12.19 -0.37
N PRO A 155 11.59 11.62 0.61
CA PRO A 155 12.13 11.38 1.95
C PRO A 155 13.45 10.60 1.99
N VAL A 156 13.58 9.54 1.18
CA VAL A 156 14.81 8.75 1.11
C VAL A 156 15.96 9.57 0.52
N SER A 157 15.70 10.36 -0.53
CA SER A 157 16.72 11.24 -1.10
C SER A 157 17.19 12.32 -0.13
N GLU A 158 16.26 12.92 0.64
CA GLU A 158 16.57 13.91 1.67
C GLU A 158 17.46 13.28 2.75
N ARG A 159 17.09 12.09 3.25
CA ARG A 159 17.89 11.38 4.25
C ARG A 159 19.30 11.03 3.75
N LEU A 160 19.42 10.56 2.51
CA LEU A 160 20.73 10.31 1.89
C LEU A 160 21.57 11.58 1.81
N GLN A 161 20.96 12.73 1.46
CA GLN A 161 21.64 14.03 1.44
C GLN A 161 22.08 14.49 2.84
N GLU A 162 21.22 14.38 3.84
CA GLU A 162 21.51 14.74 5.22
C GLU A 162 22.68 13.92 5.80
N ARG A 163 22.71 12.63 5.45
CA ARG A 163 23.80 11.70 5.81
C ARG A 163 25.03 11.84 4.92
N LEU A 164 25.02 12.76 3.95
CA LEU A 164 26.10 12.99 2.99
C LEU A 164 26.50 11.74 2.21
N VAL A 165 25.56 10.80 2.02
CA VAL A 165 25.77 9.60 1.23
C VAL A 165 25.77 9.99 -0.26
N PRO A 166 26.85 9.75 -1.02
CA PRO A 166 26.83 10.03 -2.45
C PRO A 166 25.83 9.11 -3.16
N PHE A 167 24.90 9.67 -3.93
CA PHE A 167 23.95 8.87 -4.71
C PHE A 167 23.60 9.50 -6.05
N VAL A 168 23.11 8.66 -6.96
CA VAL A 168 22.49 9.06 -8.21
C VAL A 168 21.06 8.53 -8.23
N GLN A 169 20.10 9.40 -8.53
CA GLN A 169 18.73 8.98 -8.80
C GLN A 169 18.62 8.48 -10.23
N VAL A 170 17.93 7.35 -10.41
CA VAL A 170 17.69 6.72 -11.70
C VAL A 170 16.19 6.68 -12.00
N ASP A 171 15.85 6.79 -13.28
CA ASP A 171 14.49 6.66 -13.79
C ASP A 171 14.39 5.36 -14.62
N ASP A 172 13.19 4.79 -14.73
CA ASP A 172 12.87 3.58 -15.52
C ASP A 172 13.61 2.28 -15.11
N GLU A 173 14.12 2.22 -13.89
CA GLU A 173 14.74 1.03 -13.30
C GLU A 173 13.90 0.48 -12.13
N PRO A 174 14.07 -0.81 -11.74
CA PRO A 174 13.36 -1.37 -10.59
C PRO A 174 13.79 -0.73 -9.26
N TYR A 175 14.95 -0.08 -9.19
CA TYR A 175 15.43 0.71 -8.05
C TYR A 175 15.36 2.22 -8.35
N HIS A 176 15.39 3.04 -7.30
CA HIS A 176 15.27 4.50 -7.41
C HIS A 176 16.62 5.22 -7.30
N PHE A 177 17.58 4.63 -6.56
CA PHE A 177 18.89 5.23 -6.36
C PHE A 177 20.02 4.21 -6.51
N VAL A 178 21.18 4.69 -6.91
CA VAL A 178 22.46 4.01 -6.70
C VAL A 178 23.25 4.87 -5.72
N ALA A 179 23.43 4.38 -4.49
CA ALA A 179 24.17 5.05 -3.44
C ALA A 179 25.53 4.38 -3.23
N CYS A 180 26.54 5.14 -2.83
CA CYS A 180 27.88 4.65 -2.56
C CYS A 180 28.17 4.77 -1.07
N ASP A 181 28.62 3.69 -0.44
CA ASP A 181 29.11 3.74 0.94
C ASP A 181 30.56 4.25 1.02
N ASP A 182 31.04 4.42 2.26
CA ASP A 182 32.39 4.90 2.56
C ASP A 182 33.50 3.96 2.06
N SER A 183 33.19 2.69 1.79
CA SER A 183 34.13 1.71 1.23
C SER A 183 34.26 1.83 -0.29
N GLY A 184 33.38 2.61 -0.94
CA GLY A 184 33.28 2.69 -2.40
C GLY A 184 32.34 1.64 -3.00
N THR A 185 31.62 0.88 -2.19
CA THR A 185 30.65 -0.12 -2.66
C THR A 185 29.36 0.58 -3.04
N GLN A 186 28.81 0.20 -4.19
CA GLN A 186 27.55 0.74 -4.70
C GLN A 186 26.38 -0.16 -4.31
N HIS A 187 25.30 0.45 -3.87
CA HIS A 187 24.06 -0.20 -3.44
C HIS A 187 22.88 0.34 -4.26
N ARG A 188 22.13 -0.55 -4.91
CA ARG A 188 20.89 -0.24 -5.64
C ARG A 188 19.73 -0.19 -4.66
N ILE A 189 19.24 1.01 -4.38
CA ILE A 189 18.23 1.28 -3.37
C ILE A 189 16.84 1.41 -4.00
N ARG A 190 15.91 0.60 -3.51
CA ARG A 190 14.46 0.78 -3.72
C ARG A 190 13.88 1.62 -2.59
N ALA A 191 13.43 2.82 -2.89
CA ALA A 191 12.57 3.58 -1.97
C ALA A 191 11.11 3.11 -2.02
N CYS A 192 10.54 2.72 -0.88
CA CYS A 192 9.16 2.23 -0.74
C CYS A 192 8.44 2.93 0.41
N SER A 193 7.13 3.09 0.30
CA SER A 193 6.30 3.51 1.43
C SER A 193 5.97 2.32 2.32
N GLY A 194 5.99 2.53 3.63
CA GLY A 194 5.52 1.56 4.61
C GLY A 194 4.38 2.11 5.47
N SER A 195 3.48 1.25 5.93
CA SER A 195 2.39 1.60 6.84
C SER A 195 2.39 0.72 8.09
N VAL A 196 1.96 1.27 9.22
CA VAL A 196 1.77 0.50 10.46
C VAL A 196 0.42 -0.22 10.38
N VAL A 197 0.47 -1.54 10.49
CA VAL A 197 -0.69 -2.43 10.61
C VAL A 197 -0.41 -3.40 11.74
N ASP A 198 -1.28 -3.45 12.76
CA ASP A 198 -1.07 -4.19 14.01
C ASP A 198 0.35 -3.97 14.59
N GLY A 199 0.77 -2.71 14.69
CA GLY A 199 2.08 -2.36 15.23
C GLY A 199 3.28 -2.87 14.45
N ARG A 200 3.11 -3.23 13.17
CA ARG A 200 4.18 -3.65 12.25
C ARG A 200 4.22 -2.77 11.02
N ILE A 201 5.42 -2.45 10.54
CA ILE A 201 5.60 -1.86 9.22
C ILE A 201 5.32 -2.93 8.17
N ARG A 202 4.34 -2.66 7.32
CA ARG A 202 4.04 -3.40 6.09
C ARG A 202 4.55 -2.58 4.91
N PHE A 203 5.27 -3.23 4.01
CA PHE A 203 5.81 -2.62 2.79
C PHE A 203 5.90 -3.68 1.67
N PRO A 204 6.05 -3.27 0.41
CA PRO A 204 6.06 -4.19 -0.73
C PRO A 204 7.12 -5.29 -0.59
N THR A 205 6.74 -6.51 -0.98
CA THR A 205 7.59 -7.70 -1.04
C THR A 205 8.64 -7.59 -2.14
N ARG A 206 9.73 -8.38 -2.04
CA ARG A 206 10.79 -8.47 -3.06
C ARG A 206 10.18 -8.64 -4.45
N ASP A 207 10.55 -7.76 -5.37
CA ASP A 207 9.98 -7.66 -6.72
C ASP A 207 11.02 -7.77 -7.84
N SER A 208 12.32 -7.70 -7.51
CA SER A 208 13.42 -7.80 -8.46
C SER A 208 14.75 -8.17 -7.79
N ASP A 209 15.51 -9.06 -8.41
CA ASP A 209 16.90 -9.40 -8.00
C ASP A 209 17.91 -8.27 -8.34
N ALA A 210 17.43 -7.18 -8.93
CA ALA A 210 18.25 -6.01 -9.23
C ALA A 210 18.31 -4.99 -8.08
N ILE A 211 17.69 -5.27 -6.93
CA ILE A 211 17.65 -4.40 -5.76
C ILE A 211 18.58 -5.00 -4.70
N ASP A 212 19.44 -4.17 -4.11
CA ASP A 212 20.32 -4.59 -3.02
C ASP A 212 19.70 -4.23 -1.66
N VAL A 213 19.00 -3.09 -1.60
CA VAL A 213 18.46 -2.52 -0.36
C VAL A 213 17.08 -1.92 -0.57
N TYR A 214 16.17 -2.17 0.36
CA TYR A 214 14.88 -1.52 0.48
C TYR A 214 14.95 -0.44 1.56
N CYS A 215 14.75 0.82 1.17
CA CYS A 215 14.55 1.95 2.08
C CYS A 215 13.06 2.24 2.20
N VAL A 216 12.48 1.84 3.32
CA VAL A 216 11.05 1.93 3.62
C VAL A 216 10.77 3.17 4.44
N HIS A 217 10.27 4.22 3.82
CA HIS A 217 9.77 5.37 4.55
C HIS A 217 8.42 5.02 5.15
N CYS A 218 8.38 4.83 6.47
CA CYS A 218 7.11 4.78 7.18
C CYS A 218 6.85 6.16 7.73
N SER A 219 5.91 6.81 7.07
CA SER A 219 5.55 8.13 7.46
C SER A 219 5.01 8.08 8.90
N GLU A 220 4.21 7.08 9.30
CA GLU A 220 3.50 7.02 10.61
C GLU A 220 4.43 7.01 11.82
N THR A 221 5.65 6.51 11.63
CA THR A 221 6.73 6.57 12.63
C THR A 221 7.67 7.76 12.40
N GLU A 222 7.55 8.46 11.26
CA GLU A 222 8.47 9.49 10.74
C GLU A 222 9.91 8.95 10.54
N GLU A 223 10.02 7.66 10.22
CA GLU A 223 11.31 6.96 10.09
C GLU A 223 11.50 6.36 8.70
N ILE A 224 12.76 6.14 8.34
CA ILE A 224 13.15 5.34 7.18
C ILE A 224 13.82 4.08 7.71
N TYR A 225 13.29 2.92 7.31
CA TYR A 225 13.85 1.63 7.65
C TYR A 225 14.66 1.07 6.48
N LEU A 226 15.83 0.50 6.77
CA LEU A 226 16.71 -0.16 5.82
C LEU A 226 16.61 -1.68 6.00
N VAL A 227 16.31 -2.36 4.90
CA VAL A 227 16.27 -3.83 4.84
C VAL A 227 17.09 -4.28 3.63
N ALA A 228 18.07 -5.14 3.85
CA ALA A 228 18.86 -5.70 2.76
C ALA A 228 18.08 -6.82 2.05
N ASP A 229 18.27 -6.97 0.74
CA ASP A 229 17.55 -7.95 -0.08
C ASP A 229 17.78 -9.41 0.35
N ASP A 230 18.91 -9.72 0.99
CA ASP A 230 19.26 -11.06 1.47
C ASP A 230 18.66 -11.41 2.85
N GLU A 231 18.03 -10.44 3.53
CA GLU A 231 17.40 -10.67 4.84
C GLU A 231 16.03 -11.36 4.73
N PHE A 232 15.45 -11.45 3.52
CA PHE A 232 14.12 -12.02 3.33
C PHE A 232 13.91 -12.62 1.93
N ASP A 233 13.26 -13.79 1.89
CA ASP A 233 12.98 -14.50 0.63
C ASP A 233 11.73 -13.95 -0.08
N GLN A 234 10.63 -13.78 0.67
CA GLN A 234 9.36 -13.26 0.13
C GLN A 234 8.85 -12.03 0.89
N SER A 235 9.01 -11.99 2.21
CA SER A 235 8.53 -10.88 3.04
C SER A 235 9.28 -10.82 4.37
N ILE A 236 9.38 -9.62 4.93
CA ILE A 236 9.78 -9.36 6.31
C ILE A 236 8.75 -8.44 6.97
N SER A 237 8.60 -8.54 8.29
CA SER A 237 7.78 -7.59 9.06
C SER A 237 8.63 -6.95 10.15
N LEU A 238 8.62 -5.62 10.21
CA LEU A 238 9.32 -4.85 11.25
C LEU A 238 8.32 -4.43 12.33
N ARG A 239 8.53 -4.81 13.59
CA ARG A 239 7.63 -4.48 14.70
C ARG A 239 8.01 -3.13 15.31
N VAL A 240 7.06 -2.22 15.40
CA VAL A 240 7.23 -0.86 15.99
C VAL A 240 6.42 -0.66 17.26
N HIS A 241 5.48 -1.56 17.56
CA HIS A 241 4.78 -1.59 18.84
C HIS A 241 4.93 -2.95 19.52
N PRO A 242 5.12 -3.00 20.86
CA PRO A 242 5.25 -4.26 21.57
C PRO A 242 4.03 -5.19 21.32
N PRO A 243 4.24 -6.48 21.02
CA PRO A 243 3.16 -7.45 21.04
C PRO A 243 2.77 -7.81 22.48
N ASP A 244 1.57 -8.37 22.65
CA ASP A 244 1.10 -8.90 23.94
C ASP A 244 1.99 -10.04 24.46
N GLN A 245 2.59 -10.80 23.54
CA GLN A 245 3.56 -11.86 23.84
C GLN A 245 4.84 -11.62 23.03
N PRO A 246 5.97 -11.26 23.67
CA PRO A 246 7.22 -11.05 22.99
C PRO A 246 7.85 -12.39 22.56
N ASP A 247 8.43 -12.40 21.37
CA ASP A 247 9.14 -13.53 20.77
C ASP A 247 10.56 -13.09 20.37
N ALA A 248 11.54 -13.99 20.46
CA ALA A 248 12.94 -13.68 20.13
C ALA A 248 13.18 -13.50 18.62
N SER A 249 12.26 -13.93 17.76
CA SER A 249 12.31 -13.80 16.30
C SER A 249 11.73 -12.48 15.77
N ILE A 250 11.35 -11.56 16.66
CA ILE A 250 10.83 -10.25 16.26
C ILE A 250 11.96 -9.40 15.67
N ASN A 251 11.79 -8.96 14.42
CA ASN A 251 12.59 -7.90 13.84
C ASN A 251 12.04 -6.56 14.35
N TRP A 252 12.76 -5.89 15.25
CA TRP A 252 12.33 -4.60 15.78
C TRP A 252 12.65 -3.50 14.79
N GLY A 253 11.69 -2.60 14.53
CA GLY A 253 11.88 -1.49 13.60
C GLY A 253 13.08 -0.62 13.97
N ASP A 254 13.33 -0.42 15.26
CA ASP A 254 14.48 0.38 15.73
C ASP A 254 15.82 -0.18 15.25
N ASP A 255 15.98 -1.50 15.21
CA ASP A 255 17.20 -2.17 14.72
C ASP A 255 17.36 -2.10 13.20
N HIS A 256 16.31 -1.66 12.52
CA HIS A 256 16.25 -1.49 11.07
C HIS A 256 16.21 -0.03 10.64
N ARG A 257 16.36 0.95 11.53
CA ARG A 257 16.41 2.37 11.13
C ARG A 257 17.60 2.63 10.21
N PHE A 258 17.40 3.45 9.18
CA PHE A 258 18.43 3.80 8.20
C PHE A 258 19.71 4.31 8.87
N ASP A 259 19.58 5.20 9.85
CA ASP A 259 20.74 5.81 10.51
C ASP A 259 21.57 4.85 11.35
N GLU A 260 20.96 3.77 11.82
CA GLU A 260 21.61 2.70 12.60
C GLU A 260 22.26 1.64 11.70
N ARG A 261 21.73 1.49 10.47
CA ARG A 261 22.12 0.42 9.56
C ARG A 261 22.90 0.84 8.34
N TRP A 262 22.95 2.11 7.99
CA TRP A 262 23.74 2.54 6.83
C TRP A 262 25.23 2.65 7.20
N PRO A 263 26.15 2.02 6.44
CA PRO A 263 25.91 1.20 5.24
C PRO A 263 25.44 -0.24 5.55
N PRO A 264 24.62 -0.84 4.64
CA PRO A 264 23.95 -2.13 4.83
C PRO A 264 24.90 -3.32 4.98
#